data_AF-A0A2S2QWY0-F1
#
_entry.id   AF-A0A2S2QWY0-F1
#
_cell.length_a   1.000
_cell.length_b   1.000
_cell.length_c   1.000
_cell.angle_alpha   90.00
_cell.angle_beta   90.00
_cell.angle_gamma   90.00
#
_symmetry.space_group_name_H-M   'P 1'
#
loop_
_entity.id
_entity.type
_entity.pdbx_description
1 polymer ?
#
loop_
_entity_poly.entity_id
_entity_poly.type
_entity_poly.pdbx_seq_one_letter_code
_entity_poly.pdbx_strand_id
1 'polypeptide(L)'
;MCYTPTDVLMVFIESILDDLVYQINLYRTQNNKILRIQREDMLVFIGTNFFMGYHNIPSYKNYWSTSPDLGVKLISNAMPRNTFEKILVNLHCNDNKSLPPNNKEKLFKLTLIIEKLNVLF
;
A
#
# COMPACT_ATOMS: atom_id res chain seq x y z
N MET A 1 -20.94 -9.80 9.66
CA MET A 1 -20.43 -9.83 11.05
C MET A 1 -18.96 -10.24 11.00
N CYS A 2 -18.10 -9.59 11.77
CA CYS A 2 -16.67 -9.90 11.86
C CYS A 2 -16.45 -10.91 12.99
N TYR A 3 -15.69 -11.98 12.76
CA TYR A 3 -15.44 -13.06 13.72
C TYR A 3 -13.98 -13.15 14.15
N THR A 4 -13.07 -12.59 13.35
CA THR A 4 -11.62 -12.56 13.63
C THR A 4 -11.08 -11.13 13.64
N PRO A 5 -9.91 -10.87 14.27
CA PRO A 5 -9.24 -9.56 14.15
C PRO A 5 -8.96 -9.16 12.70
N THR A 6 -8.67 -10.14 11.82
CA THR A 6 -8.48 -9.90 10.39
C THR A 6 -9.76 -9.41 9.73
N ASP A 7 -10.92 -9.97 10.07
CA ASP A 7 -12.19 -9.54 9.47
C ASP A 7 -12.45 -8.06 9.75
N VAL A 8 -12.15 -7.60 10.97
CA VAL A 8 -12.28 -6.18 11.35
C VAL A 8 -11.35 -5.31 10.51
N LEU A 9 -10.08 -5.71 10.36
CA LEU A 9 -9.12 -4.98 9.52
C LEU A 9 -9.57 -4.92 8.06
N MET A 10 -10.11 -6.01 7.54
CA MET A 10 -10.54 -6.10 6.14
C MET A 10 -11.74 -5.20 5.83
N VAL A 11 -12.62 -4.88 6.77
CA VAL A 11 -13.69 -3.88 6.55
C VAL A 11 -13.09 -2.54 6.09
N PHE A 12 -12.00 -2.11 6.73
CA PHE A 12 -11.29 -0.89 6.36
C PHE A 12 -10.50 -1.06 5.06
N ILE A 13 -9.69 -2.11 4.96
CA ILE A 13 -8.78 -2.28 3.81
C ILE A 13 -9.53 -2.53 2.50
N GLU A 14 -10.55 -3.38 2.48
CA GLU A 14 -11.34 -3.65 1.28
C GLU A 14 -11.99 -2.40 0.70
N SER A 15 -12.39 -1.46 1.57
CA SER A 15 -13.04 -0.24 1.13
C SER A 15 -12.16 0.63 0.23
N ILE A 16 -10.84 0.57 0.39
CA ILE A 16 -9.87 1.44 -0.31
C ILE A 16 -8.95 0.66 -1.27
N LEU A 17 -8.99 -0.67 -1.24
CA LEU A 17 -8.03 -1.52 -1.95
C LEU A 17 -8.03 -1.30 -3.46
N ASP A 18 -9.20 -1.27 -4.09
CA ASP A 18 -9.31 -1.05 -5.54
C ASP A 18 -8.83 0.33 -5.96
N ASP A 19 -9.10 1.36 -5.15
CA ASP A 19 -8.64 2.71 -5.46
C ASP A 19 -7.11 2.79 -5.38
N LEU A 20 -6.49 2.19 -4.37
CA LEU A 20 -5.03 2.12 -4.25
C LEU A 20 -4.41 1.40 -5.45
N VAL A 21 -4.98 0.27 -5.85
CA VAL A 21 -4.53 -0.51 -7.01
C VAL A 21 -4.71 0.27 -8.31
N TYR A 22 -5.85 0.95 -8.48
CA TYR A 22 -6.10 1.76 -9.65
C TYR A 22 -5.13 2.95 -9.74
N GLN A 23 -4.99 3.71 -8.66
CA GLN A 23 -4.20 4.94 -8.61
C GLN A 23 -2.70 4.67 -8.78
N ILE A 24 -2.16 3.60 -8.19
CA ILE A 24 -0.75 3.23 -8.37
C ILE A 24 -0.44 2.84 -9.83
N ASN A 25 -1.33 2.10 -10.50
CA ASN A 25 -1.13 1.71 -11.89
C ASN A 25 -1.35 2.90 -12.85
N LEU A 26 -2.33 3.76 -12.56
CA LEU A 26 -2.61 4.99 -13.31
C LEU A 26 -1.40 5.94 -13.27
N TYR A 27 -0.89 6.25 -12.08
CA TYR A 27 0.28 7.13 -11.88
C TYR A 27 1.46 6.71 -12.76
N ARG A 28 1.66 5.41 -12.92
CA ARG A 28 2.78 4.88 -13.70
C ARG A 28 2.52 4.93 -15.19
N THR A 29 1.30 4.59 -15.60
CA THR A 29 0.87 4.71 -16.98
C THR A 29 1.03 6.15 -17.47
N GLN A 30 0.67 7.14 -16.65
CA GLN A 30 0.86 8.56 -16.93
C GLN A 30 2.34 8.98 -17.03
N ASN A 31 3.25 8.22 -16.43
CA ASN A 31 4.70 8.39 -16.51
C ASN A 31 5.36 7.41 -17.50
N ASN A 32 4.60 6.94 -18.50
CA ASN A 32 5.05 6.07 -19.59
C ASN A 32 5.63 4.72 -19.12
N LYS A 33 5.17 4.21 -17.98
CA LYS A 33 5.61 2.91 -17.43
C LYS A 33 4.42 2.09 -16.99
N ILE A 34 4.43 0.80 -17.27
CA ILE A 34 3.36 -0.09 -16.82
C ILE A 34 3.76 -0.73 -15.48
N LEU A 35 3.06 -0.35 -14.42
CA LEU A 35 2.99 -1.16 -13.21
C LEU A 35 1.88 -2.20 -13.44
N ARG A 36 2.11 -3.44 -13.00
CA ARG A 36 1.12 -4.54 -13.07
C ARG A 36 0.82 -5.00 -11.65
N ILE A 37 0.46 -4.05 -10.78
CA ILE A 37 0.13 -4.34 -9.39
C ILE A 37 -1.31 -4.80 -9.34
N GLN A 38 -1.54 -5.93 -8.70
CA GLN A 38 -2.87 -6.51 -8.49
C GLN A 38 -3.32 -6.32 -7.04
N ARG A 39 -4.58 -6.67 -6.76
CA ARG A 39 -5.15 -6.58 -5.40
C ARG A 39 -4.36 -7.39 -4.39
N GLU A 40 -3.93 -8.59 -4.78
CA GLU A 40 -3.16 -9.50 -3.94
C GLU A 40 -1.79 -8.92 -3.59
N ASP A 41 -1.11 -8.28 -4.54
CA ASP A 41 0.16 -7.59 -4.30
C ASP A 41 -0.01 -6.47 -3.26
N MET A 42 -1.08 -5.70 -3.37
CA MET A 42 -1.36 -4.59 -2.44
C MET A 42 -1.74 -5.11 -1.04
N LEU A 43 -2.51 -6.20 -0.95
CA LEU A 43 -2.81 -6.86 0.32
C LEU A 43 -1.54 -7.37 1.01
N VAL A 44 -0.64 -8.04 0.29
CA VAL A 44 0.63 -8.51 0.85
C VAL A 44 1.51 -7.32 1.26
N PHE A 45 1.52 -6.23 0.50
CA PHE A 45 2.24 -5.01 0.85
C PHE A 45 1.70 -4.40 2.16
N ILE A 46 0.39 -4.25 2.30
CA ILE A 46 -0.25 -3.73 3.52
C ILE A 46 0.02 -4.66 4.71
N GLY A 47 -0.19 -5.97 4.54
CA GLY A 47 0.08 -6.97 5.58
C GLY A 47 1.55 -6.98 6.02
N THR A 48 2.47 -6.78 5.08
CA THR A 48 3.91 -6.61 5.37
C THR A 48 4.16 -5.37 6.23
N ASN A 49 3.57 -4.21 5.89
CA ASN A 49 3.70 -3.00 6.71
C ASN A 49 3.09 -3.18 8.11
N PHE A 50 1.95 -3.88 8.22
CA PHE A 50 1.34 -4.19 9.51
C PHE A 50 2.25 -5.07 10.38
N PHE A 51 2.89 -6.09 9.77
CA PHE A 51 3.89 -6.93 10.44
C PHE A 51 5.08 -6.10 10.95
N MET A 52 5.61 -5.22 10.09
CA MET A 52 6.71 -4.31 10.44
C MET A 52 6.35 -3.29 11.52
N GLY A 53 5.07 -3.07 11.80
CA GLY A 53 4.64 -2.15 12.86
C GLY A 53 4.94 -2.69 14.26
N TYR A 54 4.75 -4.00 14.49
CA TYR A 54 4.99 -4.62 15.80
C TYR A 54 6.35 -5.31 15.87
N HIS A 55 6.82 -5.90 14.77
CA HIS A 55 8.16 -6.44 14.67
C HIS A 55 9.05 -5.32 14.12
N ASN A 56 9.99 -4.80 14.90
CA ASN A 56 10.85 -3.69 14.49
C ASN A 56 12.30 -4.15 14.43
N ILE A 57 12.95 -3.94 13.29
CA ILE A 57 14.37 -4.26 13.05
C ILE A 57 15.06 -3.05 12.42
N PRO A 58 16.41 -2.96 12.43
CA PRO A 58 17.13 -1.72 12.10
C PRO A 58 16.84 -1.12 10.71
N SER A 59 16.42 -1.94 9.73
CA SER A 59 16.04 -1.49 8.40
C SER A 59 14.96 -2.39 7.83
N TYR A 60 13.97 -1.85 7.13
CA TYR A 60 12.97 -2.68 6.44
C TYR A 60 13.62 -3.64 5.43
N LYS A 61 14.79 -3.29 4.87
CA LYS A 61 15.51 -4.16 3.94
C LYS A 61 15.98 -5.45 4.60
N ASN A 62 16.19 -5.42 5.92
CA ASN A 62 16.66 -6.56 6.69
C ASN A 62 15.63 -7.70 6.74
N TYR A 63 14.33 -7.42 6.51
CA TYR A 63 13.29 -8.46 6.40
C TYR A 63 13.56 -9.47 5.28
N TRP A 64 14.30 -9.06 4.25
CA TRP A 64 14.74 -9.88 3.13
C TRP A 64 16.22 -10.25 3.21
N SER A 65 16.88 -10.03 4.35
CA SER A 65 18.25 -10.46 4.56
C SER A 65 18.35 -11.98 4.55
N THR A 66 19.49 -12.51 4.10
CA THR A 66 19.83 -13.93 4.27
C THR A 66 20.51 -14.20 5.61
N SER A 67 20.78 -13.16 6.41
CA SER A 67 21.39 -13.31 7.73
C SER A 67 20.42 -14.00 8.70
N PRO A 68 20.87 -15.02 9.46
CA PRO A 68 20.01 -15.81 10.34
C PRO A 68 19.29 -15.01 11.43
N ASP A 69 19.86 -13.87 11.85
CA ASP A 69 19.37 -13.00 12.93
C ASP A 69 18.51 -11.82 12.44
N LEU A 70 18.41 -11.61 11.12
CA LEU A 70 17.69 -10.49 10.53
C LEU A 70 16.58 -10.90 9.57
N GLY A 71 16.82 -11.94 8.77
CA GLY A 71 15.89 -12.38 7.73
C GLY A 71 14.59 -12.94 8.28
N VAL A 72 13.45 -12.49 7.77
CA VAL A 72 12.14 -13.00 8.18
C VAL A 72 11.53 -13.77 7.01
N LYS A 73 11.55 -15.10 7.12
CA LYS A 73 11.03 -16.01 6.08
C LYS A 73 9.57 -15.74 5.73
N LEU A 74 8.75 -15.38 6.71
CA LEU A 74 7.35 -15.01 6.49
C LEU A 74 7.22 -13.87 5.46
N ILE A 75 8.03 -12.81 5.60
CA ILE A 75 7.97 -11.64 4.71
C ILE A 75 8.61 -11.93 3.36
N SER A 76 9.81 -12.52 3.36
CA SER A 76 10.56 -12.83 2.14
C SER A 76 9.88 -13.87 1.24
N ASN A 77 9.15 -14.83 1.82
CA ASN A 77 8.35 -15.79 1.06
C ASN A 77 7.05 -15.17 0.52
N ALA A 78 6.45 -14.21 1.24
CA ALA A 78 5.19 -13.60 0.83
C ALA A 78 5.36 -12.65 -0.37
N MET A 79 6.44 -11.87 -0.41
CA MET A 79 6.71 -10.94 -1.51
C MET A 79 8.22 -10.73 -1.69
N PRO A 80 8.75 -10.72 -2.92
CA PRO A 80 10.14 -10.33 -3.15
C PRO A 80 10.40 -8.86 -2.79
N ARG A 81 11.59 -8.54 -2.24
CA ARG A 81 11.95 -7.15 -1.86
C ARG A 81 11.75 -6.15 -2.98
N ASN A 82 12.14 -6.51 -4.20
CA ASN A 82 12.02 -5.63 -5.37
C ASN A 82 10.55 -5.29 -5.69
N THR A 83 9.61 -6.20 -5.45
CA THR A 83 8.17 -5.94 -5.62
C THR A 83 7.67 -5.00 -4.53
N PHE A 84 8.07 -5.23 -3.27
CA PHE A 84 7.74 -4.34 -2.16
C PHE A 84 8.26 -2.91 -2.40
N GLU A 85 9.53 -2.76 -2.76
CA GLU A 85 10.16 -1.47 -3.07
C GLU A 85 9.48 -0.81 -4.29
N LYS A 86 9.09 -1.60 -5.30
CA LYS A 86 8.35 -1.11 -6.46
C LYS A 86 6.98 -0.54 -6.06
N ILE A 87 6.26 -1.15 -5.12
CA ILE A 87 5.00 -0.59 -4.61
C ILE A 87 5.31 0.67 -3.79
N LEU A 88 6.24 0.58 -2.84
CA LEU A 88 6.62 1.65 -1.91
C LEU A 88 6.94 2.97 -2.63
N VAL A 89 7.79 2.95 -3.66
CA VAL A 89 8.24 4.17 -4.35
C VAL A 89 7.22 4.73 -5.34
N ASN A 90 6.18 3.97 -5.69
CA ASN A 90 5.18 4.39 -6.67
C ASN A 90 3.79 4.61 -6.06
N LEU A 91 3.61 4.32 -4.77
CA LEU A 91 2.32 4.40 -4.08
C LEU A 91 1.67 5.77 -4.30
N HIS A 92 0.45 5.74 -4.82
CA HIS A 92 -0.31 6.93 -5.17
C HIS A 92 -1.78 6.70 -4.86
N CYS A 93 -2.47 7.73 -4.37
CA CYS A 93 -3.82 7.62 -3.85
C CYS A 93 -4.82 8.57 -4.55
N ASN A 94 -4.36 9.48 -5.41
CA ASN A 94 -5.22 10.37 -6.19
C ASN A 94 -4.50 10.84 -7.46
N ASP A 95 -5.20 11.16 -8.53
CA ASP A 95 -4.59 11.55 -9.81
C ASP A 95 -4.03 12.99 -9.75
N ASN A 96 -2.72 13.18 -9.90
CA ASN A 96 -2.14 14.53 -9.96
C ASN A 96 -2.67 15.37 -11.13
N LYS A 97 -3.18 14.75 -12.21
CA LYS A 97 -3.76 15.48 -13.35
C LYS A 97 -5.14 16.07 -13.04
N SER A 98 -5.83 15.60 -12.00
CA SER A 98 -7.10 16.19 -11.55
C SER A 98 -6.91 17.37 -10.59
N LEU A 99 -5.65 17.77 -10.30
CA LEU A 99 -5.34 18.89 -9.43
C LEU A 99 -5.87 20.21 -10.03
N PRO A 100 -6.82 20.89 -9.38
CA PRO A 100 -7.36 22.13 -9.92
C PRO A 100 -6.33 23.27 -9.84
N PRO A 101 -6.35 24.22 -10.80
CA PRO A 101 -5.54 25.43 -10.70
C PRO A 101 -5.93 26.21 -9.44
N ASN A 102 -4.93 26.64 -8.66
CA ASN A 102 -5.10 27.26 -7.34
C ASN A 102 -5.70 26.35 -6.26
N ASN A 103 -5.45 25.04 -6.31
CA ASN A 103 -5.85 24.14 -5.24
C ASN A 103 -5.32 24.62 -3.86
N LYS A 104 -6.23 24.83 -2.91
CA LYS A 104 -5.91 25.19 -1.51
C LYS A 104 -5.92 23.97 -0.58
N GLU A 105 -6.37 22.82 -1.08
CA GLU A 105 -6.47 21.60 -0.30
C GLU A 105 -5.08 20.97 -0.09
N LYS A 106 -4.58 21.04 1.14
CA LYS A 106 -3.26 20.49 1.51
C LYS A 106 -3.17 18.96 1.38
N LEU A 107 -4.31 18.28 1.50
CA LEU A 107 -4.39 16.81 1.53
C LEU A 107 -4.83 16.20 0.20
N PHE A 108 -4.90 16.96 -0.89
CA PHE A 108 -5.40 16.52 -2.21
C PHE A 108 -4.96 15.10 -2.62
N LYS A 109 -3.68 14.74 -2.39
CA LYS A 109 -3.13 13.44 -2.76
C LYS A 109 -3.74 12.26 -1.97
N LEU A 110 -4.37 12.51 -0.84
CA LEU A 110 -5.01 11.54 0.05
C LEU A 110 -6.54 11.67 0.10
N THR A 111 -7.09 12.77 -0.44
CA THR A 111 -8.51 13.13 -0.34
C THR A 111 -9.44 12.00 -0.77
N LEU A 112 -9.18 11.36 -1.92
CA LEU A 112 -9.98 10.24 -2.41
C LEU A 112 -10.16 9.13 -1.35
N ILE A 113 -9.07 8.77 -0.67
CA ILE A 113 -9.07 7.71 0.34
C ILE A 113 -9.76 8.19 1.61
N ILE A 114 -9.50 9.42 2.05
CA ILE A 114 -10.10 10.01 3.26
C ILE A 114 -11.62 10.13 3.11
N GLU A 115 -12.09 10.67 1.97
CA GLU A 115 -13.52 10.83 1.70
C GLU A 115 -14.24 9.48 1.70
N LYS A 116 -13.64 8.46 1.07
CA LYS A 116 -14.22 7.12 1.01
C LYS A 116 -14.33 6.50 2.40
N LEU A 117 -13.34 6.69 3.25
CA LEU A 117 -13.35 6.19 4.62
C LEU A 117 -14.36 6.92 5.50
N ASN A 118 -14.47 8.24 5.40
CA ASN A 118 -15.43 9.06 6.18
C ASN A 118 -16.90 8.75 5.84
N VAL A 119 -17.18 8.16 4.67
CA VAL A 119 -18.54 7.70 4.32
C VAL A 119 -18.87 6.38 5.02
N LEU A 120 -17.87 5.56 5.32
CA LEU A 120 -18.05 4.20 5.83
C LEU A 120 -17.92 4.11 7.36
N PHE A 121 -17.21 5.03 7.99
CA PHE A 121 -16.92 5.07 9.43
C PHE A 121 -17.19 6.45 10.01
#